data_AF-A0AA38GHL2-F1
#
_entry.id   AF-A0AA38GHL2-F1
#
_cell.length_a   1.000
_cell.length_b   1.000
_cell.length_c   1.000
_cell.angle_alpha   90.00
_cell.angle_beta   90.00
_cell.angle_gamma   90.00
#
_symmetry.space_group_name_H-M   'P 1'
#
loop_
_entity.id
_entity.type
_entity.pdbx_description
1 polymer ?
#
loop_
_entity_poly.entity_id
_entity_poly.type
_entity_poly.pdbx_seq_one_letter_code
_entity_poly.pdbx_strand_id
1 'polypeptide(L)'
;RYDIVNGVIDVEDSKGEKEEESKKETSDAEKGVPEFWLTAMKNNEILAIQITERDEGALKFLKEIQCSRLESDKDEKGFKLEFFFNENLYFKNSVLTKIYYMEDENEPILERATGTEIDWLPGKNLTRKVMKKKPKKGAKSAKPVTKIEQCASFFNFFDPPKVPEDDDVDEDAAEEFQNVMERDYEIGSTIKDKLIPHAVSWFTGEARD
;
A
#
# COMPACT_ATOMS: atom_id res chain seq x y z
N ARG A 1 -0.62 7.28 19.09
CA ARG A 1 -0.96 6.10 18.24
C ARG A 1 0.30 5.41 17.74
N TYR A 2 1.20 6.13 17.04
CA TYR A 2 2.48 5.59 16.56
C TYR A 2 3.26 4.84 17.64
N ASP A 3 3.46 5.44 18.81
CA ASP A 3 4.27 4.86 19.88
C ASP A 3 3.68 3.56 20.46
N ILE A 4 2.36 3.43 20.50
CA ILE A 4 1.68 2.21 20.99
C ILE A 4 1.71 1.13 19.90
N VAL A 5 1.42 1.49 18.65
CA VAL A 5 1.45 0.56 17.51
C VAL A 5 2.84 -0.03 17.31
N ASN A 6 3.89 0.71 17.65
CA ASN A 6 5.28 0.29 17.49
C ASN A 6 5.99 -0.09 18.80
N GLY A 7 5.26 -0.16 19.92
CA GLY A 7 5.81 -0.57 21.22
C GLY A 7 6.93 0.33 21.75
N VAL A 8 6.89 1.63 21.40
CA VAL A 8 7.75 2.69 21.96
C VAL A 8 7.27 3.07 23.37
N ILE A 9 5.97 2.91 23.64
CA ILE A 9 5.35 3.11 24.96
C ILE A 9 4.50 1.88 25.30
N ASP A 10 4.80 1.23 26.42
CA ASP A 10 3.93 0.22 27.03
C ASP A 10 2.76 0.92 27.73
N VAL A 11 1.53 0.43 27.53
CA VAL A 11 0.35 0.98 28.20
C VAL A 11 0.41 0.55 29.66
N GLU A 12 0.77 1.46 30.56
CA GLU A 12 0.79 1.21 32.01
C GLU A 12 -0.64 0.98 32.53
N ASP A 13 -1.04 -0.29 32.61
CA ASP A 13 -2.11 -0.70 33.50
C ASP A 13 -1.65 -0.50 34.95
N SER A 14 -2.25 0.48 35.62
CA SER A 14 -2.08 0.65 37.06
C SER A 14 -2.64 -0.58 37.80
N LYS A 15 -1.73 -1.45 38.27
CA LYS A 15 -1.57 -1.90 39.69
C LYS A 15 -1.27 -3.41 39.83
N GLY A 16 -0.04 -3.74 40.26
CA GLY A 16 0.27 -4.96 41.03
C GLY A 16 1.57 -5.68 40.67
N GLU A 17 2.61 -5.51 41.50
CA GLU A 17 3.94 -6.15 41.41
C GLU A 17 3.94 -7.69 41.57
N LYS A 18 4.81 -8.41 40.82
CA LYS A 18 5.96 -9.19 41.36
C LYS A 18 6.81 -9.90 40.29
N GLU A 19 8.10 -10.00 40.61
CA GLU A 19 9.29 -10.49 39.89
C GLU A 19 9.24 -11.95 39.39
N GLU A 20 9.92 -12.27 38.27
CA GLU A 20 11.23 -13.00 38.27
C GLU A 20 11.76 -13.22 36.83
N GLU A 21 13.09 -13.15 36.69
CA GLU A 21 13.87 -13.31 35.46
C GLU A 21 13.66 -14.66 34.76
N SER A 22 13.43 -14.62 33.45
CA SER A 22 13.94 -15.65 32.55
C SER A 22 14.55 -14.99 31.32
N LYS A 23 15.89 -15.02 31.25
CA LYS A 23 16.65 -14.72 30.03
C LYS A 23 16.27 -15.75 28.96
N LYS A 24 15.38 -15.34 28.06
CA LYS A 24 15.15 -15.99 26.79
C LYS A 24 15.56 -15.00 25.71
N GLU A 25 16.51 -15.40 24.88
CA GLU A 25 16.82 -14.73 23.63
C GLU A 25 15.54 -14.72 22.78
N THR A 26 14.80 -13.61 22.78
CA THR A 26 13.70 -13.35 21.85
C THR A 26 14.14 -12.23 20.92
N SER A 27 14.47 -12.63 19.70
CA SER A 27 14.61 -11.77 18.55
C SER A 27 13.38 -10.86 18.41
N ASP A 28 13.52 -9.55 18.62
CA ASP A 28 12.70 -8.44 18.06
C ASP A 28 11.20 -8.71 17.84
N ALA A 29 10.59 -9.52 18.69
CA ALA A 29 9.22 -9.99 18.56
C ALA A 29 8.47 -9.38 19.73
N GLU A 30 7.38 -8.69 19.40
CA GLU A 30 6.40 -8.15 20.34
C GLU A 30 6.70 -6.77 20.95
N LYS A 31 7.32 -5.85 20.19
CA LYS A 31 7.10 -4.42 20.43
C LYS A 31 6.07 -3.88 19.45
N GLY A 32 4.87 -3.60 19.97
CA GLY A 32 3.76 -3.03 19.19
C GLY A 32 2.62 -4.00 18.89
N VAL A 33 1.59 -3.52 18.21
CA VAL A 33 0.40 -4.33 17.83
C VAL A 33 0.69 -5.02 16.50
N PRO A 34 0.85 -6.35 16.46
CA PRO A 34 1.20 -7.06 15.24
C PRO A 34 0.16 -6.86 14.14
N GLU A 35 0.63 -6.70 12.90
CA GLU A 35 -0.21 -6.63 11.69
C GLU A 35 -1.29 -5.54 11.73
N PHE A 36 -1.13 -4.53 12.59
CA PHE A 36 -2.17 -3.54 12.87
C PHE A 36 -2.74 -2.85 11.62
N TRP A 37 -1.88 -2.33 10.74
CA TRP A 37 -2.33 -1.67 9.53
C TRP A 37 -2.88 -2.63 8.49
N LEU A 38 -2.30 -3.82 8.36
CA LEU A 38 -2.83 -4.86 7.47
C LEU A 38 -4.25 -5.24 7.88
N THR A 39 -4.48 -5.52 9.16
CA THR A 39 -5.80 -5.85 9.70
C THR A 39 -6.77 -4.68 9.52
N ALA A 40 -6.36 -3.45 9.84
CA ALA A 40 -7.20 -2.27 9.64
C ALA A 40 -7.62 -2.08 8.17
N MET A 41 -6.68 -2.24 7.23
CA MET A 41 -6.96 -2.13 5.80
C MET A 41 -7.88 -3.25 5.30
N LYS A 42 -7.71 -4.48 5.79
CA LYS A 42 -8.57 -5.61 5.40
C LYS A 42 -10.00 -5.51 5.93
N ASN A 43 -10.22 -4.73 6.99
CA ASN A 43 -11.55 -4.48 7.53
C ASN A 43 -12.30 -3.36 6.79
N ASN A 44 -11.64 -2.60 5.91
CA ASN A 44 -12.28 -1.63 5.02
C ASN A 44 -12.59 -2.28 3.66
N GLU A 45 -13.83 -2.18 3.18
CA GLU A 45 -14.28 -2.91 1.99
C GLU A 45 -13.51 -2.53 0.72
N ILE A 46 -13.28 -1.23 0.51
CA ILE A 46 -12.58 -0.70 -0.67
C ILE A 46 -11.12 -1.19 -0.69
N LEU A 47 -10.44 -1.12 0.45
CA LEU A 47 -9.03 -1.52 0.56
C LEU A 47 -8.84 -3.04 0.53
N ALA A 48 -9.76 -3.80 1.13
CA ALA A 48 -9.71 -5.26 1.15
C ALA A 48 -9.72 -5.84 -0.26
N ILE A 49 -10.49 -5.26 -1.19
CA ILE A 49 -10.55 -5.69 -2.60
C ILE A 49 -9.19 -5.54 -3.30
N GLN A 50 -8.38 -4.55 -2.90
CA GLN A 50 -7.08 -4.29 -3.51
C GLN A 50 -5.99 -5.22 -2.97
N ILE A 51 -6.18 -5.80 -1.77
CA ILE A 51 -5.19 -6.64 -1.10
C ILE A 51 -5.38 -8.10 -1.49
N THR A 52 -4.36 -8.67 -2.16
CA THR A 52 -4.32 -10.11 -2.43
C THR A 52 -3.55 -10.85 -1.32
N GLU A 53 -3.77 -12.17 -1.21
CA GLU A 53 -3.03 -13.01 -0.25
C GLU A 53 -1.50 -12.88 -0.36
N ARG A 54 -0.98 -12.57 -1.56
CA ARG A 54 0.46 -12.40 -1.78
C ARG A 54 0.99 -11.07 -1.23
N ASP A 55 0.13 -10.07 -1.12
CA ASP A 55 0.46 -8.73 -0.62
C ASP A 55 0.56 -8.72 0.90
N GLU A 56 -0.24 -9.55 1.59
CA GLU A 56 -0.28 -9.62 3.05
C GLU A 56 1.10 -9.82 3.65
N GLY A 57 1.93 -10.68 3.06
CA GLY A 57 3.28 -10.94 3.56
C GLY A 57 4.18 -9.70 3.60
N ALA A 58 4.03 -8.77 2.66
CA ALA A 58 4.75 -7.50 2.66
C ALA A 58 4.06 -6.46 3.58
N LEU A 59 2.73 -6.42 3.57
CA LEU A 59 1.94 -5.50 4.40
C LEU A 59 2.06 -5.77 5.90
N LYS A 60 2.48 -6.97 6.33
CA LYS A 60 2.84 -7.25 7.73
C LYS A 60 3.99 -6.38 8.25
N PHE A 61 4.83 -5.87 7.34
CA PHE A 61 5.94 -4.97 7.68
C PHE A 61 5.52 -3.48 7.66
N LEU A 62 4.26 -3.17 7.34
CA LEU A 62 3.74 -1.80 7.33
C LEU A 62 3.62 -1.29 8.77
N LYS A 63 4.48 -0.33 9.08
CA LYS A 63 4.64 0.29 10.39
C LYS A 63 3.67 1.44 10.60
N GLU A 64 3.53 2.28 9.58
CA GLU A 64 2.75 3.51 9.67
C GLU A 64 2.24 3.95 8.30
N ILE A 65 1.06 4.56 8.29
CA ILE A 65 0.56 5.34 7.16
C ILE A 65 0.34 6.77 7.66
N GLN A 66 0.98 7.73 7.01
CA GLN A 66 0.79 9.15 7.27
C GLN A 66 0.17 9.83 6.05
N CYS A 67 -0.59 10.90 6.30
CA CYS A 67 -1.08 11.81 5.28
C CYS A 67 -0.59 13.22 5.60
N SER A 68 -0.06 13.91 4.60
CA SER A 68 0.31 15.32 4.66
C SER A 68 -0.30 16.08 3.49
N ARG A 69 -0.55 17.38 3.66
CA ARG A 69 -0.87 18.25 2.53
C ARG A 69 0.39 18.45 1.69
N LEU A 70 0.21 18.71 0.40
CA LEU A 70 1.31 19.18 -0.43
C LEU A 70 1.61 20.63 -0.06
N GLU A 71 2.72 20.82 0.64
CA GLU A 71 3.29 22.13 0.91
C GLU A 71 4.42 22.33 -0.11
N SER A 72 4.12 23.04 -1.20
CA SER A 72 5.11 23.38 -2.23
C SER A 72 5.14 24.89 -2.46
N ASP A 73 6.33 25.43 -2.73
CA ASP A 73 6.51 26.84 -3.09
C ASP A 73 5.95 27.18 -4.49
N LYS A 74 5.31 26.22 -5.17
CA LYS A 74 4.84 26.30 -6.56
C LYS A 74 3.31 26.30 -6.68
N ASP A 75 2.59 26.59 -5.60
CA ASP A 75 1.12 26.53 -5.54
C ASP A 75 0.51 25.16 -5.90
N GLU A 76 1.29 24.06 -5.83
CA GLU A 76 0.74 22.71 -6.05
C GLU A 76 -0.15 22.32 -4.86
N LYS A 77 -1.41 22.01 -5.14
CA LYS A 77 -2.41 21.59 -4.15
C LYS A 77 -2.56 20.07 -4.17
N GLY A 78 -3.00 19.51 -3.05
CA GLY A 78 -3.31 18.09 -2.92
C GLY A 78 -2.75 17.47 -1.65
N PHE A 79 -2.55 16.15 -1.68
CA PHE A 79 -2.08 15.41 -0.51
C PHE A 79 -1.14 14.27 -0.86
N LYS A 80 -0.32 13.91 0.11
CA LYS A 80 0.67 12.86 0.05
C LYS A 80 0.37 11.82 1.12
N LEU A 81 0.31 10.56 0.71
CA LEU A 81 0.26 9.39 1.58
C LEU A 81 1.65 8.74 1.65
N GLU A 82 2.12 8.48 2.86
CA GLU A 82 3.43 7.87 3.12
C GLU A 82 3.25 6.58 3.93
N PHE A 83 3.69 5.47 3.35
CA PHE A 83 3.61 4.13 3.93
C PHE A 83 4.99 3.73 4.39
N PHE A 84 5.21 3.71 5.69
CA PHE A 84 6.49 3.39 6.32
C PHE A 84 6.56 1.89 6.56
N PHE A 85 7.59 1.24 6.03
CA PHE A 85 7.84 -0.18 6.19
C PHE A 85 9.10 -0.42 7.02
N ASN A 86 9.02 -1.43 7.88
CA ASN A 86 10.23 -2.05 8.43
C ASN A 86 11.02 -2.76 7.32
N GLU A 87 12.30 -3.04 7.58
CA GLU A 87 13.09 -3.88 6.69
C GLU A 87 12.37 -5.22 6.44
N ASN A 88 12.26 -5.62 5.18
CA ASN A 88 11.41 -6.74 4.79
C ASN A 88 12.02 -7.53 3.62
N LEU A 89 11.43 -8.69 3.35
CA LEU A 89 11.92 -9.65 2.35
C LEU A 89 11.41 -9.40 0.93
N TYR A 90 10.78 -8.25 0.65
CA TYR A 90 10.10 -7.98 -0.61
C TYR A 90 10.73 -6.86 -1.42
N PHE A 91 11.05 -5.73 -0.78
CA PHE A 91 11.61 -4.55 -1.42
C PHE A 91 12.53 -3.78 -0.47
N LYS A 92 13.36 -2.89 -1.02
CA LYS A 92 14.35 -2.12 -0.25
C LYS A 92 13.82 -0.81 0.33
N ASN A 93 12.75 -0.27 -0.24
CA ASN A 93 12.18 1.01 0.19
C ASN A 93 11.74 0.94 1.66
N SER A 94 12.16 1.91 2.46
CA SER A 94 11.63 2.12 3.82
C SER A 94 10.33 2.92 3.82
N VAL A 95 10.08 3.70 2.77
CA VAL A 95 8.86 4.48 2.58
C VAL A 95 8.38 4.31 1.15
N LEU A 96 7.10 3.98 0.97
CA LEU A 96 6.40 4.07 -0.30
C LEU A 96 5.43 5.25 -0.23
N THR A 97 5.46 6.10 -1.24
CA THR A 97 4.70 7.34 -1.28
C THR A 97 3.70 7.30 -2.43
N LYS A 98 2.50 7.84 -2.20
CA LYS A 98 1.50 8.14 -3.22
C LYS A 98 1.09 9.59 -3.07
N ILE A 99 1.12 10.35 -4.16
CA ILE A 99 0.80 11.78 -4.19
C ILE A 99 -0.34 12.00 -5.16
N TYR A 100 -1.36 12.74 -4.72
CA TYR A 100 -2.45 13.24 -5.54
C TYR A 100 -2.30 14.76 -5.67
N TYR A 101 -2.24 15.23 -6.91
CA TYR A 101 -2.18 16.65 -7.27
C TYR A 101 -3.58 17.08 -7.69
N MET A 102 -4.10 18.12 -7.04
CA MET A 102 -5.46 18.60 -7.22
C MET A 102 -5.44 19.99 -7.86
N GLU A 103 -6.44 20.29 -8.69
CA GLU A 103 -6.56 21.62 -9.31
C GLU A 103 -6.96 22.68 -8.27
N ASP A 104 -7.83 22.31 -7.33
CA ASP A 104 -8.25 23.17 -6.23
C ASP A 104 -8.27 22.44 -4.87
N GLU A 105 -8.22 23.21 -3.77
CA GLU A 105 -8.34 22.67 -2.41
C GLU A 105 -9.82 22.50 -2.01
N ASN A 106 -10.72 23.28 -2.61
CA ASN A 106 -12.15 23.32 -2.30
C ASN A 106 -12.94 22.38 -3.21
N GLU A 107 -12.48 22.15 -4.44
CA GLU A 107 -13.08 21.23 -5.39
C GLU A 107 -12.16 20.01 -5.60
N PRO A 108 -12.63 18.77 -5.38
CA PRO A 108 -11.79 17.57 -5.45
C PRO A 108 -11.53 17.13 -6.90
N ILE A 109 -11.07 18.04 -7.75
CA ILE A 109 -10.72 17.75 -9.13
C ILE A 109 -9.27 17.24 -9.15
N LEU A 110 -9.12 15.96 -9.44
CA LEU A 110 -7.82 15.29 -9.55
C LEU A 110 -7.16 15.63 -10.88
N GLU A 111 -5.98 16.27 -10.83
CA GLU A 111 -5.18 16.57 -12.03
C GLU A 111 -4.31 15.37 -12.43
N ARG A 112 -3.54 14.85 -11.46
CA ARG A 112 -2.64 13.70 -11.68
C ARG A 112 -2.28 13.02 -10.37
N ALA A 113 -1.79 11.79 -10.47
CA ALA A 113 -1.21 11.07 -9.35
C ALA A 113 0.21 10.60 -9.67
N THR A 114 1.06 10.51 -8.65
CA THR A 114 2.41 9.91 -8.76
C THR A 114 2.65 8.97 -7.60
N GLY A 115 3.40 7.90 -7.83
CA GLY A 115 3.76 6.96 -6.79
C GLY A 115 5.24 6.58 -6.83
N THR A 116 5.69 5.98 -5.74
CA THR A 116 7.07 5.51 -5.60
C THR A 116 7.30 4.25 -6.43
N GLU A 117 8.34 4.26 -7.25
CA GLU A 117 8.86 3.04 -7.86
C GLU A 117 9.41 2.10 -6.78
N ILE A 118 8.90 0.87 -6.75
CA ILE A 118 9.25 -0.11 -5.73
C ILE A 118 10.50 -0.89 -6.15
N ASP A 119 11.53 -0.83 -5.30
CA ASP A 119 12.80 -1.53 -5.45
C ASP A 119 12.67 -3.00 -5.01
N TRP A 120 11.94 -3.77 -5.80
CA TRP A 120 11.69 -5.19 -5.54
C TRP A 120 12.98 -6.01 -5.44
N LEU A 121 13.07 -6.85 -4.42
CA LEU A 121 14.10 -7.87 -4.32
C LEU A 121 13.90 -8.96 -5.40
N PRO A 122 14.98 -9.69 -5.77
CA PRO A 122 14.90 -10.69 -6.82
C PRO A 122 13.79 -11.74 -6.59
N GLY A 123 12.86 -11.85 -7.54
CA GLY A 123 11.75 -12.80 -7.49
C GLY A 123 10.64 -12.45 -6.49
N LYS A 124 10.65 -11.23 -5.93
CA LYS A 124 9.68 -10.77 -4.93
C LYS A 124 8.69 -9.73 -5.43
N ASN A 125 8.76 -9.38 -6.71
CA ASN A 125 7.80 -8.47 -7.32
C ASN A 125 6.38 -9.06 -7.27
N LEU A 126 5.51 -8.41 -6.49
CA LEU A 126 4.14 -8.87 -6.24
C LEU A 126 3.16 -8.44 -7.34
N THR A 127 3.51 -7.40 -8.10
CA THR A 127 2.71 -6.85 -9.21
C THR A 127 2.86 -7.66 -10.51
N ARG A 128 3.78 -8.63 -10.55
CA ARG A 128 4.04 -9.47 -11.72
C ARG A 128 3.92 -10.97 -11.40
N LYS A 129 3.43 -11.74 -12.36
CA LYS A 129 3.39 -13.22 -12.32
C LYS A 129 4.19 -13.82 -13.47
N VAL A 130 4.94 -14.86 -13.14
CA VAL A 130 5.75 -15.63 -14.10
C VAL A 130 4.94 -16.83 -14.58
N MET A 131 4.50 -16.81 -15.84
CA MET A 131 3.83 -17.94 -16.47
C MET A 131 4.81 -18.75 -17.32
N LYS A 132 4.99 -20.02 -16.96
CA LYS A 132 5.79 -20.97 -17.75
C LYS A 132 4.89 -21.60 -18.83
N LYS A 133 5.14 -21.30 -20.10
CA LYS A 133 4.46 -22.00 -21.20
C LYS A 133 5.13 -23.36 -21.44
N LYS A 134 4.33 -24.43 -21.48
CA LYS A 134 4.82 -25.75 -21.90
C LYS A 134 5.29 -25.66 -23.36
N PRO A 135 6.46 -26.23 -23.70
CA PRO A 135 6.92 -26.27 -25.09
C PRO A 135 5.91 -27.05 -25.95
N LYS A 136 5.66 -26.57 -27.18
CA LYS A 136 4.79 -27.26 -28.15
C LYS A 136 5.30 -28.68 -28.39
N LYS A 137 4.40 -29.67 -28.34
CA LYS A 137 4.70 -31.07 -28.69
C LYS A 137 5.30 -31.12 -30.10
N GLY A 138 6.60 -31.46 -30.21
CA GLY A 138 7.31 -31.61 -31.48
C GLY A 138 8.64 -30.82 -31.58
N ALA A 139 8.85 -29.80 -30.75
CA ALA A 139 10.10 -29.03 -30.77
C ALA A 139 11.20 -29.75 -29.95
N LYS A 140 12.02 -30.57 -30.61
CA LYS A 140 13.25 -31.10 -30.01
C LYS A 140 14.15 -29.91 -29.64
N SER A 141 14.37 -29.69 -28.34
CA SER A 141 15.26 -28.68 -27.71
C SER A 141 14.79 -27.22 -27.55
N ALA A 142 13.48 -26.91 -27.59
CA ALA A 142 13.03 -25.55 -27.26
C ALA A 142 13.07 -25.28 -25.74
N LYS A 143 13.92 -24.32 -25.30
CA LYS A 143 13.91 -23.83 -23.90
C LYS A 143 12.50 -23.31 -23.55
N PRO A 144 12.01 -23.54 -22.32
CA PRO A 144 10.70 -23.04 -21.90
C PRO A 144 10.68 -21.51 -21.95
N VAL A 145 9.75 -20.96 -22.72
CA VAL A 145 9.53 -19.51 -22.80
C VAL A 145 8.78 -19.05 -21.55
N THR A 146 9.39 -18.13 -20.81
CA THR A 146 8.85 -17.55 -19.60
C THR A 146 8.19 -16.23 -19.95
N LYS A 147 6.86 -16.12 -19.80
CA LYS A 147 6.13 -14.86 -19.99
C LYS A 147 5.90 -14.23 -18.63
N ILE A 148 6.24 -12.96 -18.48
CA ILE A 148 5.96 -12.17 -17.28
C ILE A 148 4.75 -11.29 -17.60
N GLU A 149 3.70 -11.38 -16.79
CA GLU A 149 2.47 -10.60 -16.96
C GLU A 149 2.20 -9.81 -15.67
N GLN A 150 1.61 -8.61 -15.80
CA GLN A 150 1.07 -7.89 -14.65
C GLN A 150 -0.10 -8.65 -14.03
N CYS A 151 -0.28 -8.48 -12.73
CA CYS A 151 -1.37 -9.13 -12.01
C CYS A 151 -1.88 -8.23 -10.87
N ALA A 152 -3.08 -8.53 -10.39
CA ALA A 152 -3.64 -7.86 -9.22
C ALA A 152 -2.69 -7.96 -8.00
N SER A 153 -2.46 -6.80 -7.40
CA SER A 153 -1.65 -6.57 -6.21
C SER A 153 -1.98 -5.18 -5.68
N PHE A 154 -2.08 -5.03 -4.35
CA PHE A 154 -2.22 -3.73 -3.71
C PHE A 154 -1.10 -2.77 -4.13
N PHE A 155 0.11 -3.29 -4.36
CA PHE A 155 1.28 -2.48 -4.70
C PHE A 155 1.21 -1.84 -6.10
N ASN A 156 0.23 -2.20 -6.94
CA ASN A 156 -0.07 -1.42 -8.15
C ASN A 156 -0.55 0.00 -7.81
N PHE A 157 -1.04 0.25 -6.59
CA PHE A 157 -1.42 1.57 -6.11
C PHE A 157 -0.28 2.60 -6.19
N PHE A 158 0.98 2.16 -6.15
CA PHE A 158 2.15 3.04 -6.28
C PHE A 158 2.60 3.26 -7.73
N ASP A 159 1.92 2.66 -8.71
CA ASP A 159 2.14 2.86 -10.15
C ASP A 159 0.84 3.39 -10.79
N PRO A 160 0.45 4.65 -10.49
CA PRO A 160 -0.83 5.18 -10.93
C PRO A 160 -0.91 5.33 -12.45
N PRO A 161 -2.14 5.40 -13.01
CA PRO A 161 -2.34 5.66 -14.42
C PRO A 161 -1.70 7.00 -14.82
N LYS A 162 -1.02 7.03 -15.96
CA LYS A 162 -0.41 8.25 -16.49
C LYS A 162 -1.36 8.92 -17.46
N VAL A 163 -1.57 10.22 -17.28
CA VAL A 163 -2.34 11.05 -18.21
C VAL A 163 -1.72 10.91 -19.60
N PRO A 164 -2.49 10.50 -20.62
CA PRO A 164 -2.00 10.44 -21.99
C PRO A 164 -1.45 11.80 -22.43
N GLU A 165 -0.30 11.81 -23.11
CA GLU A 165 0.30 13.05 -23.63
C GLU A 165 -0.26 13.48 -25.00
N ASP A 166 -0.97 12.58 -25.69
CA ASP A 166 -1.57 12.83 -27.00
C ASP A 166 -3.02 13.29 -26.86
N ASP A 167 -3.38 14.39 -27.51
CA ASP A 167 -4.77 14.89 -27.60
C ASP A 167 -5.66 14.02 -28.53
N ASP A 168 -5.08 13.04 -29.22
CA ASP A 168 -5.75 12.12 -30.17
C ASP A 168 -6.26 10.82 -29.50
N VAL A 169 -6.52 10.83 -28.19
CA VAL A 169 -7.18 9.70 -27.52
C VAL A 169 -8.64 9.66 -27.93
N ASP A 170 -9.14 8.50 -28.35
CA ASP A 170 -10.57 8.34 -28.61
C ASP A 170 -11.39 8.48 -27.30
N GLU A 171 -12.67 8.83 -27.45
CA GLU A 171 -13.58 9.12 -26.33
C GLU A 171 -13.72 7.92 -25.38
N ASP A 172 -13.76 6.70 -25.92
CA ASP A 172 -13.87 5.46 -25.15
C ASP A 172 -12.62 5.24 -24.26
N ALA A 173 -11.41 5.45 -24.81
CA ALA A 173 -10.17 5.33 -24.06
C ALA A 173 -10.00 6.45 -23.02
N ALA A 174 -10.48 7.66 -23.32
CA ALA A 174 -10.49 8.76 -22.36
C ALA A 174 -11.44 8.47 -21.18
N GLU A 175 -12.62 7.93 -21.44
CA GLU A 175 -13.58 7.51 -20.41
C GLU A 175 -13.03 6.36 -19.57
N GLU A 176 -12.41 5.34 -20.18
CA GLU A 176 -11.76 4.25 -19.44
C GLU A 176 -10.64 4.79 -18.54
N PHE A 177 -9.81 5.71 -19.04
CA PHE A 177 -8.75 6.34 -18.25
C PHE A 177 -9.30 7.10 -17.04
N GLN A 178 -10.34 7.92 -17.24
CA GLN A 178 -11.01 8.65 -16.16
C GLN A 178 -11.57 7.70 -15.10
N ASN A 179 -12.23 6.61 -15.51
CA ASN A 179 -12.75 5.59 -14.59
C ASN A 179 -11.63 4.94 -13.75
N VAL A 180 -10.46 4.67 -14.33
CA VAL A 180 -9.33 4.09 -13.59
C VAL A 180 -8.73 5.12 -12.63
N MET A 181 -8.61 6.39 -13.04
CA MET A 181 -8.15 7.48 -12.18
C MET A 181 -9.09 7.73 -10.99
N GLU A 182 -10.41 7.69 -11.22
CA GLU A 182 -11.41 7.84 -10.16
C GLU A 182 -11.31 6.71 -9.13
N ARG A 183 -11.20 5.45 -9.57
CA ARG A 183 -10.99 4.30 -8.67
C ARG A 183 -9.70 4.42 -7.87
N ASP A 184 -8.62 4.86 -8.52
CA ASP A 184 -7.35 5.08 -7.82
C ASP A 184 -7.49 6.17 -6.74
N TYR A 185 -8.17 7.27 -7.06
CA TYR A 185 -8.46 8.34 -6.11
C TYR A 185 -9.37 7.89 -4.97
N GLU A 186 -10.38 7.07 -5.24
CA GLU A 186 -11.28 6.51 -4.23
C GLU A 186 -10.49 5.70 -3.18
N ILE A 187 -9.50 4.91 -3.61
CA ILE A 187 -8.60 4.20 -2.70
C ILE A 187 -7.78 5.21 -1.87
N GLY A 188 -7.17 6.21 -2.51
CA GLY A 188 -6.35 7.22 -1.82
C GLY A 188 -7.13 8.05 -0.80
N SER A 189 -8.31 8.54 -1.18
CA SER A 189 -9.23 9.28 -0.29
C SER A 189 -9.76 8.41 0.84
N THR A 190 -10.07 7.13 0.59
CA THR A 190 -10.44 6.18 1.65
C THR A 190 -9.33 6.05 2.69
N ILE A 191 -8.07 5.93 2.27
CA ILE A 191 -6.93 5.87 3.19
C ILE A 191 -6.82 7.17 4.00
N LYS A 192 -6.91 8.32 3.33
CA LYS A 192 -6.81 9.65 3.93
C LYS A 192 -7.93 9.95 4.94
N ASP A 193 -9.18 9.77 4.53
CA ASP A 193 -10.35 10.32 5.22
C ASP A 193 -11.03 9.27 6.14
N LYS A 194 -10.94 7.98 5.82
CA LYS A 194 -11.54 6.91 6.62
C LYS A 194 -10.50 6.14 7.44
N LEU A 195 -9.46 5.61 6.79
CA LEU A 195 -8.53 4.68 7.44
C LEU A 195 -7.66 5.40 8.47
N ILE A 196 -6.89 6.42 8.07
CA ILE A 196 -5.93 7.08 8.96
C ILE A 196 -6.58 7.65 10.22
N PRO A 197 -7.71 8.39 10.16
CA PRO A 197 -8.33 8.99 11.34
C PRO A 197 -8.95 7.97 12.30
N HIS A 198 -9.44 6.83 11.78
CA HIS A 198 -10.22 5.85 12.54
C HIS A 198 -9.60 4.46 12.59
N ALA A 199 -8.29 4.35 12.37
CA ALA A 199 -7.68 3.05 12.14
C ALA A 199 -7.74 2.08 13.34
N VAL A 200 -7.86 2.57 14.57
CA VAL A 200 -8.09 1.69 15.73
C VAL A 200 -9.45 1.02 15.59
N SER A 201 -10.48 1.77 15.24
CA SER A 201 -11.82 1.24 14.96
C SER A 201 -11.84 0.30 13.75
N TRP A 202 -11.05 0.61 12.71
CA TRP A 202 -10.86 -0.32 11.59
C TRP A 202 -10.13 -1.59 12.04
N PHE A 203 -9.09 -1.48 12.87
CA PHE A 203 -8.36 -2.63 13.40
C PHE A 203 -9.26 -3.52 14.28
N THR A 204 -10.08 -2.94 15.15
CA THR A 204 -11.01 -3.68 16.03
C THR A 204 -12.25 -4.20 15.30
N GLY A 205 -12.51 -3.73 14.07
CA GLY A 205 -13.72 -4.06 13.30
C GLY A 205 -14.98 -3.33 13.77
N GLU A 206 -14.83 -2.28 14.59
CA GLU A 206 -15.93 -1.44 15.07
C GLU A 206 -16.34 -0.36 14.07
N ALA A 207 -15.44 0.01 13.16
CA ALA A 207 -15.75 0.90 12.05
C ALA A 207 -16.78 0.29 11.10
N ARG A 208 -17.59 1.14 10.46
CA ARG A 208 -18.56 0.76 9.43
C ARG A 208 -18.35 1.64 8.21
N ASP A 209 -18.47 1.05 7.03
CA ASP A 209 -18.33 1.76 5.75
C ASP A 209 -19.49 2.71 5.43
#